data_AF-A0A6P0XY76-F1
#
_entry.id   AF-A0A6P0XY76-F1
#
_cell.length_a   1.000
_cell.length_b   1.000
_cell.length_c   1.000
_cell.angle_alpha   90.00
_cell.angle_beta   90.00
_cell.angle_gamma   90.00
#
_symmetry.space_group_name_H-M   'P 1'
#
loop_
_entity.id
_entity.type
_entity.pdbx_description
1 polymer ?
#
loop_
_entity_poly.entity_id
_entity_poly.type
_entity_poly.pdbx_seq_one_letter_code
_entity_poly.pdbx_strand_id
1 'polypeptide(L)'
;MRGVTESFKSYKELSYKHYLGKLKNKPQLPKYRKKGGLGVITYPKQALRLKGNQVRVPLGKKVKAAFKIDSFWLNFPNNLEFKKIREIRILPRNGCFYVEWVYQLEIDQPELDRDKVLGIDHGVGHFSYQLSVISYQ
;
A
#
# COMPACT_ATOMS: atom_id res chain seq x y z
N MET A 1 -11.91 11.79 -2.61
CA MET A 1 -11.23 12.30 -1.40
C MET A 1 -10.84 11.22 -0.38
N ARG A 2 -10.81 9.92 -0.71
CA ARG A 2 -10.56 8.85 0.28
C ARG A 2 -9.21 8.93 1.00
N GLY A 3 -8.11 9.15 0.27
CA GLY A 3 -6.78 9.19 0.89
C GLY A 3 -6.57 10.33 1.89
N VAL A 4 -7.23 11.48 1.70
CA VAL A 4 -7.20 12.59 2.68
C VAL A 4 -7.95 12.17 3.93
N THR A 5 -9.17 11.65 3.78
CA THR A 5 -9.99 11.16 4.89
C THR A 5 -9.27 10.06 5.69
N GLU A 6 -8.63 9.11 5.01
CA GLU A 6 -7.84 8.04 5.63
C GLU A 6 -6.64 8.58 6.43
N SER A 7 -5.92 9.55 5.87
CA SER A 7 -4.77 10.18 6.54
C SER A 7 -5.21 10.90 7.83
N PHE A 8 -6.33 11.63 7.79
CA PHE A 8 -6.87 12.30 8.97
C PHE A 8 -7.45 11.33 10.01
N LYS A 9 -8.08 10.23 9.58
CA LYS A 9 -8.56 9.18 10.49
C LYS A 9 -7.40 8.55 11.25
N SER A 10 -6.33 8.17 10.53
CA SER A 10 -5.11 7.63 11.13
C SER A 10 -4.46 8.62 12.10
N TYR A 11 -4.33 9.89 11.71
CA TYR A 11 -3.82 10.95 12.59
C TYR A 11 -4.63 11.07 13.88
N LYS A 12 -5.97 11.02 13.81
CA LYS A 12 -6.84 11.09 14.99
C LYS A 12 -6.61 9.92 15.95
N GLU A 13 -6.57 8.70 15.43
CA GLU A 13 -6.35 7.50 16.25
C GLU A 13 -4.96 7.48 16.89
N LEU A 14 -3.93 7.85 16.14
CA LEU A 14 -2.57 7.97 16.67
C LEU A 14 -2.47 9.09 17.71
N SER A 15 -3.13 10.24 17.48
CA SER A 15 -3.12 11.35 18.43
C SER A 15 -3.75 10.93 19.75
N TYR A 16 -4.89 10.24 19.69
CA TYR A 16 -5.55 9.68 20.86
C TYR A 16 -4.65 8.71 21.65
N LYS A 17 -3.97 7.78 20.97
CA LYS A 17 -3.00 6.87 21.61
C LYS A 17 -1.82 7.59 22.25
N HIS A 18 -1.34 8.66 21.64
CA HIS A 18 -0.28 9.50 22.22
C HIS A 18 -0.75 10.22 23.48
N TYR A 19 -1.97 10.78 23.49
CA TYR A 19 -2.54 11.38 24.70
C TYR A 19 -2.73 10.37 25.84
N LEU A 20 -2.98 9.10 25.53
CA LEU A 20 -3.04 8.01 26.51
C LEU A 20 -1.65 7.50 26.97
N GLY A 21 -0.55 8.13 26.54
CA GLY A 21 0.81 7.69 26.88
C GLY A 21 1.26 6.40 26.19
N LYS A 22 0.46 5.83 25.28
CA LYS A 22 0.78 4.57 24.57
C LYS A 22 1.77 4.75 23.42
N LEU A 23 2.09 5.99 23.05
CA LEU A 23 3.06 6.33 22.02
C LEU A 23 4.04 7.38 22.54
N LYS A 24 5.34 7.08 22.47
CA LYS A 24 6.43 7.99 22.85
C LYS A 24 6.45 9.26 21.99
N ASN A 25 6.18 9.10 20.69
CA ASN A 25 6.28 10.18 19.71
C ASN A 25 4.92 10.78 19.37
N LYS A 26 4.85 12.11 19.28
CA LYS A 26 3.66 12.83 18.86
C LYS A 26 3.46 12.69 17.34
N PRO A 27 2.28 12.23 16.87
CA PRO A 27 2.00 12.17 15.44
C PRO A 27 1.94 13.57 14.82
N GLN A 28 2.41 13.69 13.58
CA GLN A 28 2.37 14.94 12.84
C GLN A 28 1.08 15.07 12.04
N LEU A 29 0.59 16.30 11.91
CA LEU A 29 -0.58 16.60 11.09
C LEU A 29 -0.29 16.26 9.62
N PRO A 30 -1.20 15.54 8.92
CA PRO A 30 -1.04 15.26 7.50
C PRO A 30 -0.91 16.55 6.69
N LYS A 31 0.13 16.65 5.86
CA LYS A 31 0.36 17.82 5.00
C LYS A 31 -0.25 17.61 3.62
N TYR A 32 -0.78 18.69 3.05
CA TYR A 32 -1.21 18.70 1.66
C TYR A 32 -0.01 18.62 0.72
N ARG A 33 -0.24 18.02 -0.45
CA ARG A 33 0.77 17.94 -1.50
C ARG A 33 1.05 19.34 -2.06
N LYS A 34 2.33 19.67 -2.24
CA LYS A 34 2.76 20.91 -2.92
C LYS A 34 2.20 20.94 -4.36
N LYS A 35 1.81 22.13 -4.83
CA LYS A 35 1.32 22.34 -6.20
C LYS A 35 2.44 22.06 -7.22
N GLY A 36 2.07 21.61 -8.42
CA GLY A 36 2.98 21.49 -9.57
C GLY A 36 3.72 20.15 -9.77
N GLY A 37 3.69 19.21 -8.82
CA GLY A 37 4.35 17.90 -8.99
C GLY A 37 3.50 16.84 -9.70
N LEU A 38 4.06 15.69 -10.05
CA LEU A 38 3.31 14.49 -10.46
C LEU A 38 2.77 13.73 -9.23
N GLY A 39 1.51 13.30 -9.30
CA GLY A 39 0.82 12.63 -8.19
C GLY A 39 0.65 11.13 -8.44
N VAL A 40 0.44 10.36 -7.38
CA VAL A 40 0.01 8.97 -7.49
C VAL A 40 -1.40 8.94 -8.07
N ILE A 41 -1.61 8.11 -9.09
CA ILE A 41 -2.92 7.86 -9.68
C ILE A 41 -3.36 6.46 -9.26
N THR A 42 -4.55 6.35 -8.69
CA THR A 42 -5.12 5.07 -8.25
C THR A 42 -6.34 4.72 -9.08
N TYR A 43 -6.37 3.50 -9.62
CA TYR A 43 -7.53 2.95 -10.31
C TYR A 43 -8.11 1.79 -9.50
N PRO A 44 -9.35 1.92 -9.01
CA PRO A 44 -9.97 0.83 -8.28
C PRO A 44 -10.39 -0.28 -9.25
N LYS A 45 -10.48 -1.52 -8.77
CA LYS A 45 -10.79 -2.71 -9.58
C LYS A 45 -11.99 -2.50 -10.52
N GLN A 46 -13.03 -1.78 -10.07
CA GLN A 46 -14.24 -1.55 -10.87
C GLN A 46 -13.98 -0.84 -12.20
N ALA A 47 -12.91 -0.02 -12.27
CA ALA A 47 -12.51 0.69 -13.48
C ALA A 47 -11.63 -0.16 -14.43
N LEU A 48 -11.11 -1.29 -13.95
CA LEU A 48 -10.17 -2.15 -14.67
C LEU A 48 -10.91 -3.28 -15.39
N ARG A 49 -10.36 -3.73 -16.52
CA ARG A 49 -10.87 -4.88 -17.27
C ARG A 49 -9.72 -5.75 -17.74
N LEU A 50 -9.73 -7.03 -17.40
CA LEU A 50 -8.81 -8.02 -17.93
C LEU A 50 -9.33 -8.49 -19.31
N LYS A 51 -8.46 -8.50 -20.32
CA LYS A 51 -8.68 -9.17 -21.61
C LYS A 51 -7.44 -9.96 -21.97
N GLY A 52 -7.56 -11.28 -22.09
CA GLY A 52 -6.40 -12.15 -22.24
C GLY A 52 -5.43 -11.94 -21.07
N ASN A 53 -4.15 -11.68 -21.38
CA ASN A 53 -3.11 -11.41 -20.38
C ASN A 53 -2.86 -9.90 -20.13
N GLN A 54 -3.80 -9.03 -20.49
CA GLN A 54 -3.62 -7.59 -20.35
C GLN A 54 -4.79 -6.94 -19.62
N VAL A 55 -4.47 -5.92 -18.82
CA VAL A 55 -5.45 -5.10 -18.10
C VAL A 55 -5.58 -3.75 -18.78
N ARG A 56 -6.82 -3.42 -19.14
CA ARG A 56 -7.20 -2.11 -19.66
C ARG A 56 -7.32 -1.11 -18.52
N VAL A 57 -6.61 0.01 -18.64
CA VAL A 57 -6.66 1.14 -17.72
C VAL A 57 -7.23 2.37 -18.43
N PRO A 58 -8.38 2.91 -18.00
CA PRO A 58 -8.99 4.08 -18.65
C PRO A 58 -8.27 5.39 -18.28
N LEU A 59 -8.10 6.31 -19.23
CA LEU A 59 -7.45 7.61 -19.00
C LEU A 59 -8.43 8.75 -18.67
N GLY A 60 -9.74 8.46 -18.71
CA GLY A 60 -10.80 9.41 -18.39
C GLY A 60 -11.18 10.34 -19.55
N LYS A 61 -12.30 11.06 -19.38
CA LYS A 61 -12.94 11.84 -20.45
C LYS A 61 -12.07 12.99 -20.98
N LYS A 62 -11.34 13.68 -20.10
CA LYS A 62 -10.50 14.83 -20.47
C LYS A 62 -9.33 14.39 -21.37
N VAL A 63 -8.65 13.31 -21.00
CA VAL A 63 -7.56 12.75 -21.81
C VAL A 63 -8.09 12.24 -23.14
N LYS A 64 -9.24 11.54 -23.14
CA LYS A 64 -9.90 11.12 -24.38
C LYS A 64 -10.27 12.29 -25.30
N ALA A 65 -10.75 13.40 -24.75
CA ALA A 65 -11.12 14.57 -25.54
C ALA A 65 -9.89 15.25 -26.16
N ALA A 66 -8.83 15.44 -25.37
CA ALA A 66 -7.63 16.16 -25.77
C ALA A 66 -6.71 15.34 -26.70
N PHE A 67 -6.52 14.06 -26.40
CA PHE A 67 -5.54 13.21 -27.09
C PHE A 67 -6.15 12.11 -27.95
N LYS A 68 -7.48 11.96 -27.93
CA LYS A 68 -8.22 10.86 -28.60
C LYS A 68 -7.83 9.45 -28.12
N ILE A 69 -7.09 9.35 -27.02
CA ILE A 69 -6.72 8.09 -26.36
C ILE A 69 -7.65 7.88 -25.17
N ASP A 70 -8.35 6.75 -25.13
CA ASP A 70 -9.33 6.45 -24.08
C ASP A 70 -8.76 5.59 -22.94
N SER A 71 -7.72 4.81 -23.23
CA SER A 71 -7.15 3.81 -22.35
C SER A 71 -5.77 3.37 -22.81
N PHE A 72 -5.03 2.72 -21.91
CA PHE A 72 -3.82 1.98 -22.23
C PHE A 72 -3.90 0.58 -21.62
N TRP A 73 -2.96 -0.27 -22.02
CA TRP A 73 -2.90 -1.68 -21.63
C TRP A 73 -1.64 -1.95 -20.81
N LEU A 74 -1.80 -2.75 -19.76
CA LEU A 74 -0.70 -3.24 -18.93
C LEU A 74 -0.68 -4.76 -18.98
N ASN A 75 0.49 -5.37 -19.12
CA ASN A 75 0.62 -6.82 -18.98
C ASN A 75 0.27 -7.22 -17.55
N PHE A 76 -0.57 -8.23 -17.41
CA PHE A 76 -0.95 -8.76 -16.12
C PHE A 76 0.13 -9.74 -15.63
N PRO A 77 0.60 -9.63 -14.37
CA PRO A 77 1.59 -10.54 -13.84
C PRO A 77 0.99 -11.95 -13.64
N ASN A 78 1.72 -12.98 -14.09
CA ASN A 78 1.26 -14.36 -14.09
C ASN A 78 1.12 -14.97 -12.68
N ASN A 79 1.79 -14.40 -11.68
CA ASN A 79 1.78 -14.88 -10.29
C ASN A 79 0.61 -14.31 -9.46
N LEU A 80 -0.29 -13.53 -10.05
CA LEU A 80 -1.44 -12.93 -9.37
C LEU A 80 -2.76 -13.39 -9.98
N GLU A 81 -3.80 -13.39 -9.17
CA GLU A 81 -5.16 -13.64 -9.63
C GLU A 81 -5.91 -12.31 -9.75
N PHE A 82 -6.44 -12.00 -10.94
CA PHE A 82 -7.13 -10.73 -11.18
C PHE A 82 -8.33 -10.51 -10.23
N LYS A 83 -8.97 -11.59 -9.76
CA LYS A 83 -10.06 -11.50 -8.78
C LYS A 83 -9.62 -10.96 -7.41
N LYS A 84 -8.35 -11.13 -7.02
CA LYS A 84 -7.80 -10.64 -5.74
C LYS A 84 -7.34 -9.18 -5.81
N ILE A 85 -7.20 -8.62 -7.02
CA ILE A 85 -6.80 -7.22 -7.22
C ILE A 85 -7.86 -6.29 -6.65
N ARG A 86 -7.44 -5.35 -5.80
CA ARG A 86 -8.27 -4.27 -5.26
C ARG A 86 -8.15 -3.00 -6.09
N GLU A 87 -6.92 -2.67 -6.49
CA GLU A 87 -6.60 -1.47 -7.26
C GLU A 87 -5.23 -1.60 -7.92
N ILE A 88 -4.97 -0.75 -8.91
CA ILE A 88 -3.61 -0.45 -9.36
C ILE A 88 -3.24 0.98 -8.97
N ARG A 89 -1.96 1.22 -8.71
CA ARG A 89 -1.42 2.56 -8.49
C ARG A 89 -0.30 2.84 -9.48
N ILE A 90 -0.28 4.05 -9.99
CA ILE A 90 0.78 4.56 -10.87
C ILE A 90 1.53 5.62 -10.10
N LEU A 91 2.80 5.36 -9.80
CA LEU A 91 3.63 6.21 -8.97
C LEU A 91 4.77 6.83 -9.78
N PRO A 92 4.92 8.16 -9.78
CA PRO A 92 6.12 8.79 -10.30
C PRO A 92 7.28 8.62 -9.29
N ARG A 93 8.36 7.95 -9.68
CA ARG A 93 9.60 7.84 -8.90
C ARG A 93 10.82 7.92 -9.82
N ASN A 94 11.78 8.78 -9.47
CA ASN A 94 13.08 8.90 -10.15
C ASN A 94 12.97 9.06 -11.68
N GLY A 95 12.04 9.90 -12.16
CA GLY A 95 11.84 10.14 -13.59
C GLY A 95 11.08 9.04 -14.34
N CYS A 96 10.66 7.98 -13.66
CA CYS A 96 9.89 6.87 -14.24
C CYS A 96 8.54 6.69 -13.54
N PHE A 97 7.65 5.93 -14.17
CA PHE A 97 6.37 5.52 -13.59
C PHE A 97 6.40 4.05 -13.21
N TYR A 98 6.03 3.75 -11.98
CA TYR A 98 5.90 2.39 -11.46
C TYR A 98 4.41 2.02 -11.38
N VAL A 99 4.10 0.79 -11.76
CA VAL A 99 2.76 0.20 -11.56
C VAL A 99 2.82 -0.71 -10.35
N GLU A 100 2.03 -0.40 -9.32
CA GLU A 100 1.80 -1.27 -8.17
C GLU A 100 0.46 -2.00 -8.32
N TRP A 101 0.48 -3.33 -8.23
CA TRP A 101 -0.71 -4.17 -8.14
C TRP A 101 -1.07 -4.39 -6.68
N VAL A 102 -2.18 -3.83 -6.22
CA VAL A 102 -2.63 -3.96 -4.83
C VAL A 102 -3.69 -5.05 -4.74
N TYR A 103 -3.44 -6.07 -3.94
CA TYR A 103 -4.35 -7.21 -3.76
C TYR A 103 -4.50 -7.55 -2.28
N GLN A 104 -5.56 -8.29 -1.96
CA GLN A 104 -5.78 -8.81 -0.62
C GLN A 104 -5.22 -10.24 -0.54
N LEU A 105 -4.44 -10.50 0.51
CA LEU A 105 -4.02 -11.83 0.88
C LEU A 105 -4.90 -12.29 2.05
N GLU A 106 -5.49 -13.47 1.90
CA GLU A 106 -6.07 -14.19 3.02
C GLU A 106 -4.91 -14.91 3.70
N ILE A 107 -4.60 -14.51 4.94
CA ILE A 107 -3.56 -15.13 5.74
C ILE A 107 -4.29 -16.06 6.69
N ASP A 108 -4.16 -17.36 6.45
CA ASP A 108 -4.53 -18.35 7.44
C ASP A 108 -3.60 -18.16 8.64
N GLN A 109 -4.17 -17.93 9.81
CA GLN A 109 -3.37 -17.88 11.02
C GLN A 109 -2.93 -19.30 11.34
N PRO A 110 -1.62 -19.63 11.24
CA PRO A 110 -1.17 -20.96 11.59
C PRO A 110 -1.44 -21.21 13.07
N GLU A 111 -1.67 -22.46 13.43
CA GLU A 111 -1.67 -22.87 14.82
C GLU A 111 -0.27 -22.63 15.40
N LEU A 112 -0.15 -21.67 16.32
CA LEU A 112 1.11 -21.29 16.93
C LEU A 112 1.33 -22.12 18.19
N ASP A 113 2.44 -22.86 18.21
CA ASP A 113 2.94 -23.51 19.42
C ASP A 113 3.46 -22.45 20.40
N ARG A 114 2.76 -22.28 21.53
CA ARG A 114 3.09 -21.25 22.53
C ARG A 114 4.41 -21.53 23.26
N ASP A 115 4.91 -22.76 23.20
CA ASP A 115 6.18 -23.16 23.82
C ASP A 115 7.38 -22.85 22.93
N LYS A 116 7.13 -22.49 21.65
CA LYS A 116 8.15 -22.12 20.66
C LYS A 116 8.07 -20.65 20.32
N VAL A 117 8.73 -19.82 21.13
CA VAL A 117 8.77 -18.36 20.93
C VAL A 117 10.11 -17.95 20.31
N LEU A 118 10.04 -17.18 19.23
CA LEU A 118 11.19 -16.50 18.63
C LEU A 118 11.15 -15.01 18.96
N GLY A 119 12.10 -14.54 19.75
CA GLY A 119 12.30 -13.11 19.99
C GLY A 119 13.14 -12.49 18.88
N ILE A 120 12.66 -11.38 18.29
CA ILE A 120 13.46 -10.55 17.38
C ILE A 120 13.68 -9.21 18.07
N ASP A 121 14.92 -8.96 18.51
CA ASP A 121 15.32 -7.66 19.04
C ASP A 121 16.07 -6.83 17.98
N HIS A 122 15.65 -5.58 17.80
CA HIS A 122 16.29 -4.64 16.89
C HIS A 122 17.23 -3.75 17.72
N GLY A 123 18.39 -4.29 18.09
CA GLY A 123 19.40 -3.54 18.84
C GLY A 123 19.70 -2.20 18.17
N VAL A 124 19.63 -1.10 18.94
CA VAL A 124 19.83 0.26 18.43
C VAL A 124 21.32 0.43 18.10
N GLY A 125 21.68 0.20 16.85
CA GLY A 125 23.03 0.50 16.36
C GLY A 125 23.42 -0.22 15.08
N HIS A 126 23.03 -1.48 14.89
CA HIS A 126 23.43 -2.27 13.72
C HIS A 126 22.27 -3.16 13.24
N PHE A 127 22.13 -3.28 11.90
CA PHE A 127 21.17 -4.17 11.23
C PHE A 127 21.57 -5.66 11.37
N SER A 128 21.77 -6.13 12.60
CA SER A 128 22.11 -7.51 12.91
C SER A 128 21.02 -8.10 13.79
N TYR A 129 20.27 -9.06 13.25
CA TYR A 129 19.23 -9.79 13.98
C TYR A 129 19.90 -10.78 14.94
N GLN A 130 19.73 -10.62 16.25
CA GLN A 130 20.06 -11.66 17.21
C GLN A 130 18.81 -12.51 17.45
N LEU A 131 18.88 -13.80 17.15
CA LEU A 131 17.81 -14.76 17.39
C LEU A 131 18.07 -15.44 18.73
N SER A 132 17.13 -15.33 19.66
CA SER A 132 17.10 -16.12 20.89
C SER A 132 15.84 -16.98 20.90
N VAL A 133 16.04 -18.30 21.05
CA VAL A 133 14.96 -19.25 21.30
C VAL A 133 14.78 -19.29 22.82
N ILE A 134 13.61 -18.86 23.28
CA ILE A 134 13.24 -19.00 24.69
C ILE A 134 12.28 -20.19 24.77
N SER A 135 12.78 -21.31 25.28
CA SER A 135 11.96 -22.46 25.63
C SER A 135 11.53 -22.32 27.09
N TYR A 136 10.22 -22.35 27.37
CA TYR A 136 9.73 -22.50 28.73
C TYR A 136 9.74 -24.00 29.07
N GLN A 137 10.50 -24.41 30.10
CA GLN A 137 10.35 -25.70 30.76
C GLN A 137 9.40 -25.56 31.95
#